data_AF-A0A9N9E365-F1
#
_entry.id   AF-A0A9N9E365-F1
#
_cell.length_a   1.000
_cell.length_b   1.000
_cell.length_c   1.000
_cell.angle_alpha   90.00
_cell.angle_beta   90.00
_cell.angle_gamma   90.00
#
_symmetry.space_group_name_H-M   'P 1'
#
loop_
_entity.id
_entity.type
_entity.pdbx_description
1 polymer ?
#
loop_
_entity_poly.entity_id
_entity_poly.type
_entity_poly.pdbx_seq_one_letter_code
_entity_poly.pdbx_strand_id
1 'polypeptide(L)'
;MSDSEGATNDELLLMAAKQDSEDILEDIFSQPGTYDINYSDSIGNTALHYAAQRGSLTAVDLLLQQEDVSIDAQNRLELETPLHMAVKYTDDPSVAFEIVQLLIDNGADPRIQNKNKQRPIQLVDPNNKELKNLLQKATLALQMDTSDIAQDDSNEDDDPPSDDISDDGDD
;
A
#
# COMPACT_ATOMS: atom_id res chain seq x y z
N MET A 1 -11.61 13.79 39.21
CA MET A 1 -10.16 13.58 39.17
C MET A 1 -9.92 12.94 37.83
N SER A 2 -9.54 13.76 36.86
CA SER A 2 -9.24 13.32 35.50
C SER A 2 -7.84 12.73 35.54
N ASP A 3 -7.76 11.40 35.51
CA ASP A 3 -6.50 10.69 35.39
C ASP A 3 -5.77 11.23 34.16
N SER A 4 -4.69 11.96 34.43
CA SER A 4 -3.63 12.20 33.48
C SER A 4 -2.86 10.89 33.38
N GLU A 5 -3.48 9.85 32.84
CA GLU A 5 -2.73 8.73 32.28
C GLU A 5 -1.83 9.35 31.21
N GLY A 6 -0.52 9.28 31.42
CA GLY A 6 0.43 9.68 30.39
C GLY A 6 0.07 8.95 29.11
N ALA A 7 0.20 9.62 27.96
CA ALA A 7 -0.05 8.99 26.67
C ALA A 7 0.70 7.65 26.61
N THR A 8 -0.03 6.59 26.28
CA THR A 8 0.56 5.25 26.09
C THR A 8 1.63 5.31 25.00
N ASN A 9 2.60 4.38 25.00
CA ASN A 9 3.61 4.34 23.92
C ASN A 9 2.95 4.21 22.53
N ASP A 10 1.80 3.54 22.45
CA ASP A 10 0.95 3.45 21.27
C ASP A 10 0.43 4.83 20.80
N GLU A 11 -0.09 5.64 21.71
CA GLU A 11 -0.55 7.00 21.41
C GLU A 11 0.63 7.95 21.12
N LEU A 12 1.74 7.80 21.83
CA LEU A 12 2.98 8.53 21.58
C LEU A 12 3.53 8.21 20.19
N LEU A 13 3.47 6.95 19.76
CA LEU A 13 3.88 6.52 18.42
C LEU A 13 3.06 7.24 17.33
N LEU A 14 1.74 7.31 17.48
CA LEU A 14 0.89 8.07 16.54
C LEU A 14 1.23 9.56 16.54
N MET A 15 1.46 10.16 17.71
CA MET A 15 1.78 11.58 17.83
C MET A 15 3.16 11.92 17.26
N ALA A 16 4.17 11.09 17.51
CA ALA A 16 5.53 11.26 17.01
C ALA A 16 5.56 11.14 15.49
N ALA A 17 4.87 10.13 14.93
CA ALA A 17 4.75 9.96 13.49
C ALA A 17 4.06 11.16 12.81
N LYS A 18 3.03 11.73 13.45
CA LYS A 18 2.32 12.91 12.95
C LYS A 18 3.15 14.20 12.98
N GLN A 19 4.13 14.28 13.89
CA GLN A 19 4.96 15.47 14.13
C GLN A 19 6.37 15.34 13.56
N ASP A 20 6.68 14.23 12.87
CA ASP A 20 8.01 13.90 12.38
C ASP A 20 9.09 13.92 13.48
N SER A 21 8.71 13.47 14.69
CA SER A 21 9.58 13.51 15.87
C SER A 21 10.46 12.26 15.95
N GLU A 22 11.59 12.30 15.25
CA GLU A 22 12.62 11.26 15.20
C GLU A 22 13.04 10.77 16.59
N ASP A 23 13.44 11.69 17.49
CA ASP A 23 13.90 11.34 18.84
C ASP A 23 12.89 10.46 19.60
N ILE A 24 11.60 10.79 19.51
CA ILE A 24 10.54 10.03 20.21
C ILE A 24 10.33 8.66 19.55
N LEU A 25 10.42 8.58 18.22
CA LEU A 25 10.31 7.31 17.51
C LEU A 25 11.48 6.39 17.87
N GLU A 26 12.71 6.90 17.88
CA GLU A 26 13.90 6.14 18.28
C GLU A 26 13.80 5.64 19.73
N ASP A 27 13.33 6.49 20.65
CA ASP A 27 13.12 6.13 22.05
C ASP A 27 12.08 5.01 22.23
N ILE A 28 10.99 5.06 21.44
CA ILE A 28 9.95 4.02 21.45
C ILE A 28 10.50 2.71 20.85
N PHE A 29 11.15 2.77 19.70
CA PHE A 29 11.68 1.59 18.99
C PHE A 29 12.81 0.91 19.74
N SER A 30 13.54 1.64 20.58
CA SER A 30 14.54 1.09 21.50
C SER A 30 13.93 0.22 22.64
N GLN A 31 12.60 0.21 22.79
CA GLN A 31 11.87 -0.51 23.83
C GLN A 31 10.83 -1.47 23.20
N PRO A 32 11.26 -2.51 22.47
CA PRO A 32 10.37 -3.44 21.80
C PRO A 32 9.41 -4.13 22.78
N GLY A 33 8.17 -4.36 22.35
CA GLY A 33 7.12 -4.97 23.16
C GLY A 33 6.39 -4.00 24.11
N THR A 34 6.79 -2.72 24.13
CA THR A 34 6.08 -1.67 24.86
C THR A 34 5.05 -0.91 24.01
N TYR A 35 5.04 -1.15 22.70
CA TYR A 35 4.15 -0.56 21.71
C TYR A 35 3.70 -1.62 20.69
N ASP A 36 2.58 -1.37 20.03
CA ASP A 36 2.14 -2.04 18.82
C ASP A 36 2.37 -1.12 17.61
N ILE A 37 3.27 -1.53 16.70
CA ILE A 37 3.59 -0.77 15.47
C ILE A 37 2.37 -0.51 14.59
N ASN A 38 1.37 -1.40 14.67
CA ASN A 38 0.13 -1.34 13.92
C ASN A 38 -1.04 -0.78 14.75
N TYR A 39 -0.75 -0.24 15.94
CA TYR A 39 -1.76 0.44 16.74
C TYR A 39 -2.47 1.50 15.89
N SER A 40 -3.79 1.54 16.03
CA SER A 40 -4.65 2.45 15.30
C SER A 40 -5.58 3.17 16.24
N ASP A 41 -5.82 4.46 16.01
CA ASP A 41 -6.78 5.23 16.78
C ASP A 41 -8.25 4.85 16.49
N SER A 42 -9.18 5.65 17.03
CA SER A 42 -10.62 5.41 16.88
C SER A 42 -11.13 5.46 15.44
N ILE A 43 -10.42 6.16 14.53
CA ILE A 43 -10.74 6.22 13.10
C ILE A 43 -9.94 5.19 12.28
N GLY A 44 -9.10 4.40 12.94
CA GLY A 44 -8.30 3.34 12.34
C GLY A 44 -7.02 3.84 11.65
N ASN A 45 -6.56 5.06 11.94
CA ASN A 45 -5.29 5.54 11.41
C ASN A 45 -4.15 5.00 12.28
N THR A 46 -3.17 4.38 11.62
CA THR A 46 -1.90 3.95 12.23
C THR A 46 -0.87 5.08 12.19
N ALA A 47 0.30 4.84 12.78
CA ALA A 47 1.43 5.77 12.72
C ALA A 47 1.82 6.10 11.26
N LEU A 48 1.84 5.08 10.39
CA LEU A 48 2.19 5.23 8.99
C LEU A 48 1.16 6.07 8.21
N HIS A 49 -0.13 5.98 8.56
CA HIS A 49 -1.16 6.87 8.00
C HIS A 49 -0.87 8.34 8.32
N TYR A 50 -0.55 8.63 9.58
CA TYR A 50 -0.27 9.98 10.02
C TYR A 50 1.03 10.53 9.42
N ALA A 51 2.10 9.73 9.39
CA ALA A 51 3.35 10.15 8.78
C ALA A 51 3.17 10.47 7.29
N ALA A 52 2.48 9.59 6.55
CA ALA A 52 2.16 9.80 5.15
C ALA A 52 1.27 11.03 4.90
N GLN A 53 0.23 11.25 5.72
CA GLN A 53 -0.64 12.41 5.60
C GLN A 53 0.09 13.74 5.82
N ARG A 54 1.09 13.75 6.71
CA ARG A 54 1.74 14.96 7.20
C ARG A 54 3.03 15.31 6.45
N GLY A 55 3.47 14.46 5.52
CA GLY A 55 4.75 14.64 4.86
C GLY A 55 5.93 14.34 5.77
N SER A 56 5.74 13.53 6.81
CA SER A 56 6.77 13.22 7.82
C SER A 56 7.71 12.15 7.28
N LEU A 57 8.66 12.57 6.45
CA LEU A 57 9.54 11.67 5.70
C LEU A 57 10.38 10.79 6.63
N THR A 58 10.98 11.38 7.67
CA THR A 58 11.81 10.64 8.63
C THR A 58 10.97 9.62 9.39
N ALA A 59 9.77 10.00 9.82
CA ALA A 59 8.86 9.07 10.45
C ALA A 59 8.45 7.91 9.53
N VAL A 60 8.17 8.17 8.24
CA VAL A 60 7.86 7.12 7.27
C VAL A 60 9.03 6.14 7.15
N ASP A 61 10.26 6.65 6.98
CA ASP A 61 11.45 5.81 6.84
C ASP A 61 11.67 4.93 8.09
N LEU A 62 11.64 5.51 9.28
CA LEU A 62 11.83 4.77 10.53
C LEU A 62 10.74 3.72 10.78
N LEU A 63 9.47 4.04 10.45
CA LEU A 63 8.37 3.09 10.57
C LEU A 63 8.50 1.92 9.60
N LEU A 64 8.94 2.16 8.37
CA LEU A 64 9.14 1.13 7.34
C LEU A 64 10.33 0.20 7.65
N GLN A 65 11.27 0.65 8.47
CA GLN A 65 12.37 -0.18 8.97
C GLN A 65 11.94 -1.14 10.10
N GLN A 66 10.76 -0.95 10.70
CA GLN A 66 10.27 -1.83 11.76
C GLN A 66 9.74 -3.15 11.19
N GLU A 67 9.96 -4.24 11.93
CA GLU A 67 9.35 -5.53 11.62
C GLU A 67 7.81 -5.45 11.79
N ASP A 68 7.08 -6.24 11.00
CA ASP A 68 5.62 -6.39 11.06
C ASP A 68 4.78 -5.13 10.77
N VAL A 69 5.38 -4.05 10.26
CA VAL A 69 4.63 -2.86 9.87
C VAL A 69 3.62 -3.15 8.74
N SER A 70 2.36 -2.83 8.97
CA SER A 70 1.27 -3.04 8.02
C SER A 70 1.20 -1.87 7.03
N ILE A 71 1.98 -1.98 5.96
CA ILE A 71 2.12 -0.94 4.92
C ILE A 71 0.78 -0.62 4.23
N ASP A 72 -0.05 -1.64 4.00
CA ASP A 72 -1.33 -1.54 3.31
C ASP A 72 -2.55 -1.53 4.25
N ALA A 73 -2.35 -1.23 5.54
CA ALA A 73 -3.45 -1.12 6.50
C ALA A 73 -4.49 -0.11 6.01
N GLN A 74 -5.77 -0.47 6.02
CA GLN A 74 -6.87 0.44 5.66
C GLN A 74 -7.50 1.04 6.91
N ASN A 75 -7.59 2.36 6.98
CA ASN A 75 -8.31 3.02 8.05
C ASN A 75 -9.81 2.69 8.05
N ARG A 76 -10.48 2.87 9.19
CA ARG A 76 -11.89 2.44 9.34
C ARG A 76 -12.87 3.39 8.67
N LEU A 77 -12.52 4.67 8.56
CA LEU A 77 -13.45 5.70 8.10
C LEU A 77 -13.65 5.66 6.57
N GLU A 78 -12.55 5.69 5.84
CA GLU A 78 -12.52 5.83 4.38
C GLU A 78 -11.88 4.64 3.67
N LEU A 79 -11.43 3.61 4.42
CA LEU A 79 -10.66 2.49 3.87
C LEU A 79 -9.41 2.94 3.12
N GLU A 80 -8.81 4.05 3.56
CA GLU A 80 -7.61 4.60 2.96
C GLU A 80 -6.38 3.93 3.54
N THR A 81 -5.43 3.60 2.68
CA THR A 81 -4.09 3.15 3.07
C THR A 81 -3.16 4.35 3.29
N PRO A 82 -2.00 4.18 3.94
CA PRO A 82 -0.98 5.22 4.00
C PRO A 82 -0.64 5.81 2.63
N LEU A 83 -0.60 4.99 1.59
CA LEU A 83 -0.39 5.43 0.21
C LEU A 83 -1.50 6.36 -0.32
N HIS A 84 -2.77 6.14 0.06
CA HIS A 84 -3.86 7.07 -0.26
C HIS A 84 -3.70 8.42 0.45
N MET A 85 -3.11 8.43 1.65
CA MET A 85 -2.89 9.66 2.41
C MET A 85 -1.66 10.43 1.87
N ALA A 86 -0.58 9.73 1.52
CA ALA A 86 0.64 10.32 0.96
C ALA A 86 0.36 11.15 -0.31
N VAL A 87 -0.46 10.63 -1.23
CA VAL A 87 -0.77 11.32 -2.50
C VAL A 87 -1.61 12.58 -2.34
N LYS A 88 -2.26 12.76 -1.18
CA LYS A 88 -3.04 13.95 -0.85
C LYS A 88 -2.20 15.04 -0.19
N TYR A 89 -0.94 14.77 0.15
CA TYR A 89 -0.06 15.78 0.70
C TYR A 89 0.27 16.83 -0.38
N THR A 90 -0.10 18.08 -0.13
CA THR A 90 0.00 19.18 -1.10
C THR A 90 1.03 20.24 -0.72
N ASP A 91 1.58 20.21 0.49
CA ASP A 91 2.42 21.29 1.00
C ASP A 91 3.79 21.30 0.29
N ASP A 92 4.37 20.13 0.03
CA ASP A 92 5.58 19.96 -0.79
C ASP A 92 5.44 18.73 -1.73
N PRO A 93 5.32 18.95 -3.06
CA PRO A 93 5.25 17.87 -4.04
C PRO A 93 6.46 16.92 -4.05
N SER A 94 7.64 17.41 -3.67
CA SER A 94 8.88 16.63 -3.63
C SER A 94 8.84 15.63 -2.47
N VAL A 95 8.37 16.08 -1.31
CA VAL A 95 8.17 15.22 -0.13
C VAL A 95 7.08 14.18 -0.40
N ALA A 96 5.97 14.58 -1.03
CA ALA A 96 4.94 13.61 -1.46
C ALA A 96 5.53 12.53 -2.38
N PHE A 97 6.40 12.92 -3.32
CA PHE A 97 7.06 11.99 -4.22
C PHE A 97 7.96 11.02 -3.47
N GLU A 98 8.82 11.51 -2.58
CA GLU A 98 9.74 10.66 -1.80
C GLU A 98 8.98 9.68 -0.89
N ILE A 99 7.93 10.12 -0.21
CA ILE A 99 7.11 9.23 0.64
C ILE A 99 6.42 8.15 -0.20
N VAL A 100 5.83 8.53 -1.34
CA VAL A 100 5.18 7.55 -2.22
C VAL A 100 6.20 6.58 -2.79
N GLN A 101 7.39 7.04 -3.16
CA GLN A 101 8.48 6.19 -3.63
C GLN A 101 8.89 5.19 -2.54
N LEU A 102 9.13 5.65 -1.31
CA LEU A 102 9.48 4.79 -0.17
C LEU A 102 8.41 3.73 0.11
N LEU A 103 7.13 4.11 0.12
CA LEU A 103 6.02 3.17 0.33
C LEU A 103 5.98 2.09 -0.77
N ILE A 104 6.12 2.49 -2.04
CA ILE A 104 6.13 1.55 -3.17
C ILE A 104 7.36 0.63 -3.11
N ASP A 105 8.53 1.15 -2.80
CA ASP A 105 9.77 0.38 -2.73
C ASP A 105 9.73 -0.65 -1.58
N ASN A 106 8.97 -0.37 -0.52
CA ASN A 106 8.69 -1.31 0.57
C ASN A 106 7.48 -2.22 0.30
N GLY A 107 6.89 -2.18 -0.89
CA GLY A 107 5.86 -3.13 -1.32
C GLY A 107 4.41 -2.71 -1.10
N ALA A 108 4.12 -1.42 -0.89
CA ALA A 108 2.75 -0.92 -0.84
C ALA A 108 2.00 -1.21 -2.16
N ASP A 109 0.77 -1.72 -2.10
CA ASP A 109 -0.03 -2.00 -3.30
C ASP A 109 -0.80 -0.75 -3.79
N PRO A 110 -0.41 -0.14 -4.93
CA PRO A 110 -1.10 1.03 -5.49
C PRO A 110 -2.47 0.71 -6.10
N ARG A 111 -2.92 -0.54 -6.08
CA ARG A 111 -4.20 -0.99 -6.66
C ARG A 111 -5.33 -1.04 -5.66
N ILE A 112 -5.03 -0.95 -4.35
CA ILE A 112 -6.03 -0.97 -3.28
C ILE A 112 -7.01 0.19 -3.48
N GLN A 113 -8.29 -0.09 -3.25
CA GLN A 113 -9.37 0.87 -3.38
C GLN A 113 -9.86 1.31 -2.01
N ASN A 114 -10.01 2.61 -1.83
CA ASN A 114 -10.71 3.17 -0.68
C ASN A 114 -12.23 2.94 -0.79
N LYS A 115 -12.99 3.44 0.20
CA LYS A 115 -14.44 3.33 0.30
C LYS A 115 -15.19 3.90 -0.92
N ASN A 116 -14.60 4.89 -1.59
CA ASN A 116 -15.13 5.50 -2.81
C ASN A 116 -14.75 4.74 -4.08
N LYS A 117 -14.18 3.53 -3.94
CA LYS A 117 -13.61 2.71 -5.02
C LYS A 117 -12.44 3.39 -5.74
N GLN A 118 -11.82 4.37 -5.09
CA GLN A 118 -10.73 5.13 -5.66
C GLN A 118 -9.39 4.50 -5.30
N ARG A 119 -8.48 4.42 -6.27
CA ARG A 119 -7.08 4.06 -6.07
C ARG A 119 -6.26 5.32 -5.72
N PRO A 120 -5.07 5.19 -5.10
CA PRO A 120 -4.21 6.34 -4.79
C PRO A 120 -3.95 7.25 -6.00
N ILE A 121 -3.68 6.67 -7.18
CA ILE A 121 -3.44 7.45 -8.42
C ILE A 121 -4.60 8.39 -8.83
N GLN A 122 -5.83 8.08 -8.41
CA GLN A 122 -7.02 8.90 -8.72
C GLN A 122 -7.19 10.08 -7.75
N LEU A 123 -6.44 10.09 -6.65
CA LEU A 123 -6.45 11.15 -5.64
C LEU A 123 -5.28 12.14 -5.82
N VAL A 124 -4.30 11.80 -6.67
CA VAL A 124 -3.15 12.65 -7.00
C VAL A 124 -3.62 13.97 -7.62
N ASP A 125 -3.00 15.08 -7.21
CA ASP A 125 -3.21 16.39 -7.84
C ASP A 125 -2.98 16.31 -9.36
N PRO A 126 -3.94 16.75 -10.21
CA PRO A 126 -3.79 16.76 -11.66
C PRO A 126 -2.51 17.45 -12.19
N ASN A 127 -1.95 18.38 -11.43
CA ASN A 127 -0.71 19.09 -11.78
C ASN A 127 0.55 18.28 -11.46
N ASN A 128 0.48 17.34 -10.50
CA ASN A 128 1.60 16.48 -10.12
C ASN A 128 1.73 15.27 -11.06
N LYS A 129 2.18 15.55 -12.28
CA LYS A 129 2.39 14.53 -13.32
C LYS A 129 3.45 13.50 -12.94
N GLU A 130 4.46 13.92 -12.18
CA GLU A 130 5.57 13.07 -11.77
C GLU A 130 5.08 11.97 -10.81
N LEU A 131 4.34 12.35 -9.77
CA LEU A 131 3.74 11.41 -8.82
C LEU A 131 2.76 10.45 -9.51
N LYS A 132 1.96 10.97 -10.44
CA LYS A 132 1.04 10.15 -11.24
C LYS A 132 1.78 9.11 -12.08
N ASN A 133 2.89 9.50 -12.72
CA ASN A 133 3.72 8.61 -13.51
C ASN A 133 4.37 7.52 -12.63
N LEU A 134 4.82 7.86 -11.42
CA LEU A 134 5.38 6.90 -10.48
C LEU A 134 4.36 5.80 -10.13
N LEU A 135 3.15 6.18 -9.71
CA LEU A 135 2.09 5.22 -9.37
C LEU A 135 1.63 4.40 -10.57
N GLN A 136 1.61 5.01 -11.77
CA GLN A 136 1.29 4.30 -13.00
C GLN A 136 2.32 3.22 -13.31
N LYS A 137 3.62 3.54 -13.20
CA LYS A 137 4.71 2.57 -13.37
C LYS A 137 4.63 1.44 -12.35
N ALA A 138 4.44 1.78 -11.07
CA ALA A 138 4.31 0.79 -10.00
C ALA A 138 3.13 -0.16 -10.26
N THR A 139 1.99 0.38 -10.69
CA THR A 139 0.81 -0.44 -11.03
C THR A 139 1.07 -1.37 -12.22
N LEU A 140 1.80 -0.91 -13.24
CA LEU A 140 2.14 -1.70 -14.43
C LEU A 140 3.15 -2.81 -14.12
N ALA A 141 4.16 -2.52 -13.28
CA ALA A 141 5.14 -3.53 -12.85
C ALA A 141 4.45 -4.75 -12.21
N LEU A 142 3.46 -4.50 -11.34
CA LEU A 142 2.64 -5.56 -10.71
C LEU A 142 1.71 -6.30 -11.69
N GLN A 143 1.43 -5.76 -12.88
CA GLN A 143 0.65 -6.45 -13.91
C GLN A 143 1.55 -7.37 -14.75
N MET A 144 2.78 -6.96 -15.03
CA MET A 144 3.73 -7.72 -15.84
C MET A 144 4.20 -9.01 -15.16
N ASP A 145 4.35 -9.00 -13.83
CA ASP A 145 4.64 -10.24 -13.06
C ASP A 145 3.53 -11.30 -13.18
N THR A 146 2.31 -10.91 -13.53
CA THR A 146 1.18 -11.87 -13.66
C THR A 146 1.05 -12.46 -15.07
N SER A 147 1.67 -11.85 -16.09
CA SER A 147 1.61 -12.34 -17.47
C SER A 147 2.60 -13.47 -17.79
N ASP A 148 3.62 -13.68 -16.96
CA ASP A 148 4.61 -14.76 -17.15
C ASP A 148 4.16 -16.13 -16.59
N ILE A 149 2.92 -16.24 -16.09
CA ILE A 149 2.35 -17.50 -15.54
C ILE A 149 1.46 -18.24 -16.56
N ALA A 150 1.27 -17.73 -17.78
CA ALA A 150 0.49 -18.42 -18.81
C ALA A 150 1.33 -18.81 -20.02
N GLN A 151 1.83 -20.06 -20.03
CA GLN A 151 1.54 -21.12 -21.01
C GLN A 151 2.68 -22.15 -21.03
N ASP A 152 2.67 -23.10 -20.08
CA ASP A 152 3.33 -24.40 -20.24
C ASP A 152 2.45 -25.49 -19.64
N ASP A 153 1.36 -25.79 -20.32
CA ASP A 153 0.81 -27.16 -20.35
C ASP A 153 0.73 -27.53 -21.84
N SER A 154 1.87 -28.05 -22.29
CA SER A 154 2.09 -28.95 -23.43
C SER A 154 0.89 -29.25 -24.35
N ASN A 155 1.03 -28.77 -25.58
CA ASN A 155 0.71 -29.43 -26.85
C ASN A 155 0.15 -30.87 -26.73
N GLU A 156 -1.14 -31.04 -27.00
CA GLU A 156 -1.70 -32.25 -27.61
C GLU A 156 -2.25 -31.87 -28.99
N ASP A 157 -1.33 -31.54 -29.91
CA ASP A 157 -1.58 -31.63 -31.35
C ASP A 157 -1.02 -32.99 -31.82
N ASP A 158 -1.87 -33.99 -31.90
CA ASP A 158 -1.67 -35.18 -32.75
C ASP A 158 -3.06 -35.59 -33.32
N ASP A 159 -3.41 -34.94 -34.43
CA ASP A 159 -4.47 -35.30 -35.38
C ASP A 159 -3.79 -36.08 -36.56
N PRO A 160 -4.43 -36.84 -37.49
CA PRO A 160 -5.82 -37.35 -37.67
C PRO A 160 -5.79 -38.84 -38.16
N PRO A 161 -6.60 -39.32 -39.15
CA PRO A 161 -8.06 -39.42 -39.31
C PRO A 161 -8.56 -40.88 -39.16
N SER A 162 -9.88 -41.13 -39.06
CA SER A 162 -10.42 -42.47 -39.38
C SER A 162 -11.61 -42.37 -40.33
N ASP A 163 -11.26 -42.60 -41.59
CA ASP A 163 -11.95 -43.45 -42.58
C ASP A 163 -13.47 -43.37 -42.71
N ASP A 164 -13.83 -42.61 -43.74
CA ASP A 164 -14.94 -42.84 -44.67
C ASP A 164 -15.04 -44.32 -45.11
N ILE A 165 -16.10 -45.03 -44.71
CA ILE A 165 -16.67 -46.16 -45.46
C ILE A 165 -18.21 -46.19 -45.28
N SER A 166 -18.90 -45.76 -46.34
CA SER A 166 -20.21 -46.18 -46.89
C SER A 166 -21.06 -47.21 -46.13
N ASP A 167 -22.40 -47.06 -46.14
CA ASP A 167 -23.25 -47.89 -47.02
C ASP A 167 -24.71 -47.41 -47.03
N ASP A 168 -25.33 -47.59 -48.20
CA ASP A 168 -26.69 -47.26 -48.59
C ASP A 168 -27.77 -48.09 -47.86
N GLY A 169 -29.02 -47.61 -47.87
CA GLY A 169 -30.16 -48.46 -47.48
C GLY A 169 -31.51 -47.75 -47.41
N ASP A 170 -32.10 -47.50 -48.59
CA ASP A 170 -33.53 -47.28 -48.80
C ASP A 170 -34.41 -48.38 -48.15
N ASP A 171 -35.52 -47.99 -47.51
CA ASP A 171 -36.94 -48.33 -47.83
C ASP A 171 -37.87 -48.04 -46.64
#